data_AF-A0A7X9B2C3-F1
#
_entry.id   AF-A0A7X9B2C3-F1
#
_cell.length_a   1.000
_cell.length_b   1.000
_cell.length_c   1.000
_cell.angle_alpha   90.00
_cell.angle_beta   90.00
_cell.angle_gamma   90.00
#
_symmetry.space_group_name_H-M   'P 1'
#
loop_
_entity.id
_entity.type
_entity.pdbx_description
1 polymer ?
#
loop_
_entity_poly.entity_id
_entity_poly.type
_entity_poly.pdbx_seq_one_letter_code
_entity_poly.pdbx_strand_id
1 'polypeptide(L)'
;ALADWQHEPRRDKDGQVISPEDKCFNNDGPWRVMMAAYRRFMDDVTSARWGKAIRAMRELVPNQLISFRKGNTLPHDSALTGPVKHLDFICPEAYSIANSEDGRNAAGFLTRFVHYASNGKPIIWAEFGNNIWDRGVMAVCPQRLAASTRYHEMIYQMVLESGANGTAPWWWPGGYRVNERSDFGMTEPDGTPRPSAELLLTYAPLLKQPRDYPQGDLPFVVDRDAHAGGYWYMAFNTGRDAYREARETGRMLRLYSAGTGTTSADTPLLAVGNVSATGKNPPKYLNAEFNRAEIRLADGRWHDLLAQPALSLPVGAAIVVRVELGNLQEAAWLAPQGELRTGDVVLMADDAVAAHLPQDTPRFADVAFAEIALGEVAAGSRSVSLQLMAWQRTAFGQKLTFTIKAE
;
A
#
# COMPACT_ATOMS: atom_id res chain seq x y z
N ALA A 1 -12.13 16.25 -9.97
CA ALA A 1 -10.76 16.62 -9.59
C ALA A 1 -10.70 18.06 -9.09
N LEU A 2 -10.51 19.09 -9.94
CA LEU A 2 -10.37 20.49 -9.46
C LEU A 2 -11.55 20.98 -8.59
N ALA A 3 -12.78 20.65 -8.99
CA ALA A 3 -13.98 20.97 -8.22
C ALA A 3 -13.99 20.33 -6.82
N ASP A 4 -13.40 19.13 -6.68
CA ASP A 4 -13.28 18.45 -5.38
C ASP A 4 -12.13 19.05 -4.56
N TRP A 5 -11.00 19.31 -5.21
CA TRP A 5 -9.77 19.73 -4.54
C TRP A 5 -9.86 21.13 -3.96
N GLN A 6 -10.62 22.03 -4.61
CA GLN A 6 -10.67 23.46 -4.27
C GLN A 6 -9.27 24.09 -4.14
N HIS A 7 -8.30 23.53 -4.87
CA HIS A 7 -6.90 23.89 -4.85
C HIS A 7 -6.31 23.60 -6.22
N GLU A 8 -5.59 24.55 -6.79
CA GLU A 8 -4.96 24.40 -8.09
C GLU A 8 -3.69 23.54 -7.99
N PRO A 9 -3.55 22.47 -8.79
CA PRO A 9 -2.35 21.68 -8.82
C PRO A 9 -1.21 22.47 -9.46
N ARG A 10 0.02 22.15 -9.07
CA ARG A 10 1.21 22.68 -9.74
C ARG A 10 1.28 22.17 -11.16
N ARG A 11 1.76 23.04 -12.05
CA ARG A 11 1.98 22.72 -13.46
C ARG A 11 3.38 23.10 -13.89
N ASP A 12 3.94 22.37 -14.84
CA ASP A 12 5.16 22.78 -15.53
C ASP A 12 4.86 23.86 -16.59
N LYS A 13 5.91 24.27 -17.32
CA LYS A 13 5.83 25.26 -18.40
C LYS A 13 4.92 24.85 -19.56
N ASP A 14 4.64 23.56 -19.72
CA ASP A 14 3.82 22.99 -20.78
C ASP A 14 2.38 22.75 -20.30
N GLY A 15 2.05 23.19 -19.07
CA GLY A 15 0.72 23.08 -18.46
C GLY A 15 0.42 21.70 -17.87
N GLN A 16 1.39 20.77 -17.86
CA GLN A 16 1.20 19.43 -17.33
C GLN A 16 1.24 19.43 -15.81
N VAL A 17 0.36 18.65 -15.18
CA VAL A 17 0.33 18.53 -13.71
C VAL A 17 1.62 17.86 -13.22
N ILE A 18 2.27 18.49 -12.25
CA ILE A 18 3.50 17.99 -11.61
C ILE A 18 3.28 17.73 -10.12
N SER A 19 4.28 17.10 -9.48
CA SER A 19 4.22 16.78 -8.05
C SER A 19 3.89 18.02 -7.19
N PRO A 20 3.11 17.83 -6.09
CA PRO A 20 2.89 18.86 -5.09
C PRO A 20 4.20 19.45 -4.54
N GLU A 21 4.14 20.64 -3.96
CA GLU A 21 5.28 21.21 -3.23
C GLU A 21 5.62 20.39 -1.97
N ASP A 22 6.89 20.36 -1.59
CA ASP A 22 7.37 19.64 -0.39
C ASP A 22 6.59 20.01 0.88
N LYS A 23 6.20 21.29 1.01
CA LYS A 23 5.41 21.78 2.15
C LYS A 23 4.06 21.06 2.28
N CYS A 24 3.48 20.62 1.16
CA CYS A 24 2.18 19.95 1.14
C CYS A 24 2.24 18.52 1.71
N PHE A 25 3.42 17.90 1.72
CA PHE A 25 3.63 16.59 2.32
C PHE A 25 3.80 16.66 3.84
N ASN A 26 4.34 17.78 4.34
CA ASN A 26 4.70 17.96 5.76
C ASN A 26 3.58 18.63 6.56
N ASN A 27 2.90 19.60 5.95
CA ASN A 27 1.92 20.45 6.61
C ASN A 27 0.52 20.21 6.06
N ASP A 28 -0.47 20.39 6.93
CA ASP A 28 -1.85 20.50 6.48
C ASP A 28 -2.16 21.88 5.88
N GLY A 29 -3.23 21.94 5.10
CA GLY A 29 -3.70 23.20 4.56
C GLY A 29 -4.85 23.02 3.57
N PRO A 30 -5.20 24.09 2.83
CA PRO A 30 -6.24 24.04 1.80
C PRO A 30 -6.04 22.96 0.72
N TRP A 31 -4.81 22.47 0.55
CA TRP A 31 -4.45 21.39 -0.38
C TRP A 31 -4.77 19.97 0.14
N ARG A 32 -5.34 19.79 1.34
CA ARG A 32 -5.55 18.47 1.97
C ARG A 32 -6.26 17.48 1.05
N VAL A 33 -7.35 17.89 0.41
CA VAL A 33 -8.14 17.04 -0.50
C VAL A 33 -7.32 16.63 -1.73
N MET A 34 -6.56 17.59 -2.32
CA MET A 34 -5.63 17.29 -3.41
C MET A 34 -4.54 16.30 -2.98
N MET A 35 -4.00 16.45 -1.77
CA MET A 35 -2.97 15.55 -1.25
C MET A 35 -3.51 14.14 -0.97
N ALA A 36 -4.74 14.01 -0.47
CA ALA A 36 -5.40 12.71 -0.35
C ALA A 36 -5.54 12.03 -1.72
N ALA A 37 -5.99 12.76 -2.74
CA ALA A 37 -6.09 12.27 -4.11
C ALA A 37 -4.71 11.88 -4.70
N TYR A 38 -3.68 12.69 -4.46
CA TYR A 38 -2.31 12.40 -4.87
C TYR A 38 -1.78 11.11 -4.21
N ARG A 39 -2.01 10.92 -2.90
CA ARG A 39 -1.61 9.71 -2.18
C ARG A 39 -2.34 8.48 -2.68
N ARG A 40 -3.64 8.59 -3.00
CA ARG A 40 -4.38 7.50 -3.64
C ARG A 40 -3.82 7.16 -5.02
N PHE A 41 -3.51 8.16 -5.83
CA PHE A 41 -2.82 7.96 -7.10
C PHE A 41 -1.49 7.23 -6.92
N MET A 42 -0.69 7.61 -5.92
CA MET A 42 0.57 6.93 -5.62
C MET A 42 0.36 5.49 -5.13
N ASP A 43 -0.68 5.23 -4.32
CA ASP A 43 -1.06 3.86 -3.94
C ASP A 43 -1.38 3.01 -5.18
N ASP A 44 -2.17 3.54 -6.11
CA ASP A 44 -2.57 2.84 -7.33
C ASP A 44 -1.36 2.58 -8.27
N VAL A 45 -0.50 3.58 -8.47
CA VAL A 45 0.70 3.46 -9.31
C VAL A 45 1.68 2.45 -8.73
N THR A 46 1.93 2.49 -7.41
CA THR A 46 2.85 1.55 -6.75
C THR A 46 2.24 0.15 -6.70
N SER A 47 0.94 0.01 -6.42
CA SER A 47 0.25 -1.28 -6.48
C SER A 47 0.42 -1.93 -7.86
N ALA A 48 0.09 -1.21 -8.94
CA ALA A 48 0.17 -1.75 -10.30
C ALA A 48 1.59 -2.17 -10.68
N ARG A 49 2.61 -1.36 -10.34
CA ARG A 49 4.02 -1.67 -10.64
C ARG A 49 4.52 -2.89 -9.88
N TRP A 50 4.23 -2.98 -8.58
CA TRP A 50 4.62 -4.14 -7.78
C TRP A 50 3.84 -5.38 -8.17
N GLY A 51 2.53 -5.27 -8.40
CA GLY A 51 1.70 -6.38 -8.86
C GLY A 51 2.22 -6.99 -10.16
N LYS A 52 2.61 -6.16 -11.14
CA LYS A 52 3.23 -6.63 -12.39
C LYS A 52 4.54 -7.39 -12.12
N ALA A 53 5.45 -6.82 -11.34
CA ALA A 53 6.73 -7.44 -11.03
C ALA A 53 6.56 -8.75 -10.25
N ILE A 54 5.64 -8.78 -9.29
CA ILE A 54 5.40 -9.94 -8.43
C ILE A 54 4.76 -11.08 -9.21
N ARG A 55 3.77 -10.82 -10.08
CA ARG A 55 3.23 -11.85 -10.97
C ARG A 55 4.30 -12.46 -11.85
N ALA A 56 5.15 -11.64 -12.48
CA ALA A 56 6.28 -12.12 -13.27
C ALA A 56 7.28 -12.95 -12.44
N MET A 57 7.58 -12.53 -11.20
CA MET A 57 8.42 -13.32 -10.30
C MET A 57 7.78 -14.66 -9.93
N ARG A 58 6.46 -14.69 -9.69
CA ARG A 58 5.73 -15.91 -9.30
C ARG A 58 5.75 -16.99 -10.40
N GLU A 59 5.88 -16.61 -11.66
CA GLU A 59 6.10 -17.55 -12.77
C GLU A 59 7.45 -18.29 -12.66
N LEU A 60 8.46 -17.65 -12.04
CA LEU A 60 9.81 -18.21 -11.88
C LEU A 60 10.04 -18.84 -10.50
N VAL A 61 9.50 -18.23 -9.45
CA VAL A 61 9.70 -18.60 -8.04
C VAL A 61 8.36 -18.73 -7.30
N PRO A 62 7.52 -19.72 -7.64
CA PRO A 62 6.15 -19.80 -7.14
C PRO A 62 6.05 -19.95 -5.62
N ASN A 63 7.07 -20.52 -4.98
CA ASN A 63 7.07 -20.84 -3.55
C ASN A 63 7.87 -19.85 -2.68
N GLN A 64 8.53 -18.84 -3.26
CA GLN A 64 9.36 -17.91 -2.51
C GLN A 64 8.51 -16.81 -1.86
N LEU A 65 8.77 -16.42 -0.61
CA LEU A 65 8.15 -15.23 -0.05
C LEU A 65 8.76 -13.97 -0.67
N ILE A 66 7.92 -13.05 -1.09
CA ILE A 66 8.26 -11.83 -1.80
C ILE A 66 7.88 -10.63 -0.96
N SER A 67 8.87 -9.78 -0.70
CA SER A 67 8.71 -8.47 -0.12
C SER A 67 9.78 -7.54 -0.70
N PHE A 68 9.89 -6.34 -0.17
CA PHE A 68 11.01 -5.46 -0.41
C PHE A 68 11.32 -4.68 0.87
N ARG A 69 12.56 -4.22 0.98
CA ARG A 69 12.96 -3.30 2.04
C ARG A 69 12.20 -1.99 1.85
N LYS A 70 11.24 -1.72 2.74
CA LYS A 70 10.50 -0.46 2.72
C LYS A 70 11.36 0.61 3.37
N GLY A 71 11.64 1.65 2.60
CA GLY A 71 12.34 2.83 3.08
C GLY A 71 11.68 3.44 4.32
N ASN A 72 12.39 4.37 4.93
CA ASN A 72 11.92 5.12 6.08
C ASN A 72 10.52 5.71 5.90
N THR A 73 9.74 5.72 6.98
CA THR A 73 8.45 6.42 7.01
C THR A 73 8.72 7.92 6.97
N LEU A 74 8.58 8.52 5.79
CA LEU A 74 8.84 9.93 5.51
C LEU A 74 7.57 10.61 4.95
N PRO A 75 7.47 11.95 5.00
CA PRO A 75 6.28 12.68 4.52
C PRO A 75 5.85 12.35 3.08
N HIS A 76 6.81 12.09 2.20
CA HIS A 76 6.61 11.77 0.78
C HIS A 76 6.53 10.26 0.48
N ASP A 77 6.58 9.41 1.51
CA ASP A 77 6.49 7.96 1.31
C ASP A 77 5.07 7.54 0.86
N SER A 78 5.02 6.48 0.04
CA SER A 78 3.81 5.83 -0.45
C SER A 78 3.89 4.29 -0.44
N ALA A 79 5.03 3.73 -0.03
CA ALA A 79 5.30 2.30 -0.13
C ALA A 79 4.62 1.47 0.98
N LEU A 80 4.13 2.10 2.05
CA LEU A 80 3.52 1.42 3.19
C LEU A 80 2.06 1.00 2.96
N THR A 81 1.40 1.52 1.93
CA THR A 81 -0.02 1.27 1.65
C THR A 81 -0.31 0.77 0.25
N GLY A 82 0.32 1.32 -0.80
CA GLY A 82 0.05 0.92 -2.18
C GLY A 82 0.33 -0.56 -2.50
N PRO A 83 1.57 -1.04 -2.36
CA PRO A 83 1.94 -2.37 -2.85
C PRO A 83 1.46 -3.53 -1.95
N VAL A 84 0.85 -3.24 -0.79
CA VAL A 84 0.64 -4.24 0.28
C VAL A 84 -0.26 -5.41 -0.12
N LYS A 85 -1.17 -5.24 -1.09
CA LYS A 85 -1.97 -6.35 -1.64
C LYS A 85 -1.08 -7.48 -2.18
N HIS A 86 0.03 -7.12 -2.82
CA HIS A 86 0.85 -8.06 -3.60
C HIS A 86 2.01 -8.69 -2.81
N LEU A 87 2.38 -8.14 -1.66
CA LEU A 87 3.50 -8.63 -0.84
C LEU A 87 3.09 -9.80 0.04
N ASP A 88 3.99 -10.69 0.42
CA ASP A 88 3.67 -11.75 1.42
C ASP A 88 3.91 -11.29 2.85
N PHE A 89 4.85 -10.37 3.05
CA PHE A 89 5.20 -9.78 4.34
C PHE A 89 5.72 -8.35 4.15
N ILE A 90 5.82 -7.58 5.23
CA ILE A 90 6.16 -6.16 5.20
C ILE A 90 7.47 -5.88 5.95
N CYS A 91 8.38 -5.13 5.33
CA CYS A 91 9.72 -4.85 5.88
C CYS A 91 10.01 -3.36 6.10
N PRO A 92 9.41 -2.68 7.12
CA PRO A 92 9.72 -1.27 7.38
C PRO A 92 11.15 -1.07 7.91
N GLU A 93 11.81 -0.01 7.43
CA GLU A 93 13.03 0.57 8.00
C GLU A 93 12.77 1.42 9.24
N ALA A 94 13.73 1.43 10.17
CA ALA A 94 13.60 2.23 11.39
C ALA A 94 14.44 3.50 11.42
N TYR A 95 15.19 3.89 10.38
CA TYR A 95 16.07 5.06 10.48
C TYR A 95 15.35 6.41 10.68
N SER A 96 14.03 6.51 10.43
CA SER A 96 13.22 7.67 10.84
C SER A 96 12.69 7.62 12.27
N ILE A 97 12.92 6.51 12.99
CA ILE A 97 12.51 6.30 14.37
C ILE A 97 13.60 6.83 15.31
N ALA A 98 13.26 7.81 16.14
CA ALA A 98 14.17 8.35 17.13
C ALA A 98 14.53 7.33 18.21
N ASN A 99 15.74 7.43 18.78
CA ASN A 99 16.15 6.66 19.95
C ASN A 99 15.58 7.28 21.24
N SER A 100 14.26 7.16 21.41
CA SER A 100 13.50 7.74 22.52
C SER A 100 12.18 6.97 22.73
N GLU A 101 11.50 7.21 23.85
CA GLU A 101 10.15 6.65 24.07
C GLU A 101 9.16 7.12 23.00
N ASP A 102 9.25 8.35 22.52
CA ASP A 102 8.43 8.83 21.40
C ASP A 102 8.70 8.03 20.11
N GLY A 103 9.96 7.70 19.83
CA GLY A 103 10.30 6.84 18.71
C GLY A 103 9.76 5.42 18.89
N ARG A 104 9.89 4.85 20.09
CA ARG A 104 9.29 3.55 20.43
C ARG A 104 7.77 3.55 20.22
N ASN A 105 7.09 4.62 20.65
CA ASN A 105 5.65 4.77 20.48
C ASN A 105 5.24 4.91 19.01
N ALA A 106 6.00 5.69 18.23
CA ALA A 106 5.77 5.86 16.80
C ALA A 106 5.95 4.53 16.04
N ALA A 107 7.02 3.78 16.33
CA ALA A 107 7.28 2.48 15.70
C ALA A 107 6.24 1.41 16.13
N GLY A 108 5.82 1.44 17.39
CA GLY A 108 4.74 0.58 17.87
C GLY A 108 3.43 0.86 17.15
N PHE A 109 3.01 2.13 17.06
CA PHE A 109 1.85 2.52 16.25
C PHE A 109 2.00 2.09 14.78
N LEU A 110 3.16 2.35 14.17
CA LEU A 110 3.40 2.01 12.77
C LEU A 110 3.25 0.49 12.53
N THR A 111 3.73 -0.34 13.45
CA THR A 111 3.53 -1.79 13.37
C THR A 111 2.05 -2.16 13.35
N ARG A 112 1.24 -1.55 14.24
CA ARG A 112 -0.22 -1.76 14.26
C ARG A 112 -0.89 -1.28 12.98
N PHE A 113 -0.49 -0.10 12.48
CA PHE A 113 -1.00 0.48 11.24
C PHE A 113 -0.68 -0.40 10.04
N VAL A 114 0.55 -0.90 9.93
CA VAL A 114 0.97 -1.77 8.82
C VAL A 114 0.21 -3.10 8.87
N HIS A 115 0.02 -3.69 10.05
CA HIS A 115 -0.78 -4.91 10.19
C HIS A 115 -2.22 -4.68 9.69
N TYR A 116 -2.84 -3.57 10.09
CA TYR A 116 -4.16 -3.17 9.59
C TYR A 116 -4.17 -2.91 8.07
N ALA A 117 -3.21 -2.14 7.57
CA ALA A 117 -3.14 -1.72 6.17
C ALA A 117 -2.86 -2.89 5.22
N SER A 118 -2.14 -3.90 5.69
CA SER A 118 -1.75 -5.09 4.92
C SER A 118 -2.70 -6.28 5.06
N ASN A 119 -3.82 -6.11 5.76
CA ASN A 119 -4.78 -7.18 6.06
C ASN A 119 -4.14 -8.35 6.86
N GLY A 120 -3.32 -8.00 7.85
CA GLY A 120 -2.73 -8.95 8.80
C GLY A 120 -1.46 -9.65 8.34
N LYS A 121 -0.76 -9.13 7.32
CA LYS A 121 0.47 -9.76 6.82
C LYS A 121 1.60 -9.67 7.84
N PRO A 122 2.52 -10.66 7.86
CA PRO A 122 3.67 -10.63 8.75
C PRO A 122 4.54 -9.38 8.57
N ILE A 123 5.15 -8.92 9.66
CA ILE A 123 5.99 -7.72 9.69
C ILE A 123 7.37 -8.08 10.21
N ILE A 124 8.41 -7.71 9.46
CA ILE A 124 9.81 -7.85 9.88
C ILE A 124 10.44 -6.47 9.86
N TRP A 125 10.81 -5.91 11.01
CA TRP A 125 11.54 -4.64 11.03
C TRP A 125 12.95 -4.84 10.49
N ALA A 126 13.16 -4.41 9.25
CA ALA A 126 14.42 -4.58 8.53
C ALA A 126 15.19 -3.28 8.59
N GLU A 127 16.52 -3.36 8.69
CA GLU A 127 17.41 -2.21 8.72
C GLU A 127 17.10 -1.17 9.81
N PHE A 128 17.83 -1.33 10.89
CA PHE A 128 17.90 -0.38 11.99
C PHE A 128 19.27 -0.49 12.65
N GLY A 129 19.69 0.60 13.27
CA GLY A 129 20.99 0.77 13.88
C GLY A 129 21.40 2.24 13.80
N ASN A 130 22.52 2.59 14.43
CA ASN A 130 23.08 3.94 14.34
C ASN A 130 24.52 3.89 13.84
N ASN A 131 24.93 4.92 13.11
CA ASN A 131 26.33 5.08 12.73
C ASN A 131 27.18 5.30 13.99
N ILE A 132 28.06 4.35 14.29
CA ILE A 132 28.97 4.40 15.43
C ILE A 132 30.33 5.03 15.09
N TRP A 133 30.62 5.26 13.81
CA TRP A 133 31.92 5.77 13.36
C TRP A 133 32.06 7.28 13.56
N ASP A 134 33.17 7.69 14.18
CA ASP A 134 33.62 9.07 14.22
C ASP A 134 34.52 9.38 13.02
N ARG A 135 34.09 10.32 12.18
CA ARG A 135 34.83 10.70 10.96
C ARG A 135 36.04 11.60 11.23
N GLY A 136 36.07 12.30 12.37
CA GLY A 136 37.19 13.16 12.74
C GLY A 136 38.35 12.35 13.29
N VAL A 137 38.05 11.32 14.09
CA VAL A 137 39.06 10.44 14.71
C VAL A 137 39.33 9.19 13.88
N MET A 138 38.46 8.88 12.90
CA MET A 138 38.53 7.67 12.08
C MET A 138 38.54 6.39 12.94
N ALA A 139 37.63 6.35 13.91
CA ALA A 139 37.47 5.23 14.83
C ALA A 139 36.01 5.08 15.28
N VAL A 140 35.69 3.94 15.90
CA VAL A 140 34.42 3.75 16.61
C VAL A 140 34.32 4.73 17.77
N CYS A 141 33.19 5.43 17.89
CA CYS A 141 32.86 6.28 19.02
C CYS A 141 32.14 5.47 20.11
N PRO A 142 32.70 5.31 21.32
CA PRO A 142 32.09 4.52 22.38
C PRO A 142 30.68 5.00 22.76
N GLN A 143 30.44 6.31 22.75
CA GLN A 143 29.14 6.90 23.07
C GLN A 143 28.08 6.56 22.00
N ARG A 144 28.47 6.56 20.72
CA ARG A 144 27.56 6.17 19.62
C ARG A 144 27.32 4.67 19.62
N LEU A 145 28.31 3.86 19.98
CA LEU A 145 28.15 2.42 20.18
C LEU A 145 27.12 2.11 21.28
N ALA A 146 27.25 2.78 22.43
CA ALA A 146 26.27 2.65 23.52
C ALA A 146 24.86 3.12 23.08
N ALA A 147 24.76 4.21 22.33
CA ALA A 147 23.49 4.68 21.79
C ALA A 147 22.88 3.71 20.77
N SER A 148 23.70 3.10 19.90
CA SER A 148 23.27 2.06 18.96
C SER A 148 22.75 0.83 19.68
N THR A 149 23.39 0.43 20.78
CA THR A 149 22.96 -0.71 21.61
C THR A 149 21.58 -0.47 22.24
N ARG A 150 21.38 0.70 22.88
CA ARG A 150 20.06 1.08 23.42
C ARG A 150 18.97 1.13 22.35
N TYR A 151 19.33 1.60 21.16
CA TYR A 151 18.40 1.68 20.04
C TYR A 151 17.97 0.29 19.55
N HIS A 152 18.90 -0.66 19.44
CA HIS A 152 18.57 -2.05 19.10
C HIS A 152 17.63 -2.66 20.15
N GLU A 153 17.93 -2.48 21.44
CA GLU A 153 17.10 -2.98 22.53
C GLU A 153 15.68 -2.41 22.48
N MET A 154 15.55 -1.09 22.26
CA MET A 154 14.26 -0.42 22.09
C MET A 154 13.43 -1.04 20.95
N ILE A 155 14.05 -1.31 19.79
CA ILE A 155 13.38 -1.94 18.65
C ILE A 155 12.96 -3.37 18.99
N TYR A 156 13.81 -4.18 19.62
CA TYR A 156 13.44 -5.55 19.99
C TYR A 156 12.27 -5.60 20.97
N GLN A 157 12.28 -4.73 21.99
CA GLN A 157 11.17 -4.61 22.93
C GLN A 157 9.88 -4.18 22.21
N MET A 158 9.96 -3.18 21.32
CA MET A 158 8.83 -2.70 20.55
C MET A 158 8.24 -3.79 19.63
N VAL A 159 9.09 -4.59 18.97
CA VAL A 159 8.63 -5.68 18.07
C VAL A 159 7.85 -6.75 18.85
N LEU A 160 8.34 -7.13 20.03
CA LEU A 160 7.65 -8.08 20.91
C LEU A 160 6.30 -7.53 21.39
N GLU A 161 6.30 -6.28 21.84
CA GLU A 161 5.14 -5.59 22.39
C GLU A 161 4.03 -5.35 21.35
N SER A 162 4.40 -4.85 20.17
CA SER A 162 3.44 -4.44 19.12
C SER A 162 2.94 -5.61 18.26
N GLY A 163 3.64 -6.75 18.29
CA GLY A 163 3.26 -7.97 17.58
C GLY A 163 3.93 -8.18 16.22
N ALA A 164 5.02 -7.46 15.91
CA ALA A 164 5.80 -7.76 14.70
C ALA A 164 6.46 -9.16 14.82
N ASN A 165 6.68 -9.80 13.67
CA ASN A 165 7.11 -11.20 13.57
C ASN A 165 8.63 -11.37 13.64
N GLY A 166 9.41 -10.32 13.36
CA GLY A 166 10.85 -10.42 13.44
C GLY A 166 11.59 -9.12 13.19
N THR A 167 12.92 -9.24 13.18
CA THR A 167 13.86 -8.15 12.95
C THR A 167 14.99 -8.61 12.03
N ALA A 168 15.52 -7.69 11.24
CA ALA A 168 16.75 -7.86 10.46
C ALA A 168 17.63 -6.60 10.62
N PRO A 169 18.35 -6.48 11.74
CA PRO A 169 19.18 -5.31 12.03
C PRO A 169 20.31 -5.11 11.01
N TRP A 170 20.76 -3.85 10.86
CA TRP A 170 21.85 -3.47 9.98
C TRP A 170 23.12 -3.24 10.83
N TRP A 171 24.26 -3.88 10.62
CA TRP A 171 24.58 -4.88 9.58
C TRP A 171 25.68 -5.87 10.01
N TRP A 172 25.91 -6.90 9.19
CA TRP A 172 26.94 -7.92 9.41
C TRP A 172 27.84 -8.09 8.17
N PRO A 173 29.18 -8.10 8.31
CA PRO A 173 29.96 -7.76 9.51
C PRO A 173 29.98 -6.24 9.75
N GLY A 174 30.45 -5.75 10.89
CA GLY A 174 30.73 -4.32 11.06
C GLY A 174 32.08 -3.86 10.51
N GLY A 175 32.34 -2.57 10.70
CA GLY A 175 33.55 -1.90 10.23
C GLY A 175 33.25 -0.67 9.36
N TYR A 176 34.32 0.07 9.05
CA TYR A 176 34.21 1.29 8.25
C TYR A 176 33.84 1.00 6.79
N ARG A 177 32.68 1.51 6.37
CA ARG A 177 32.22 1.44 4.98
C ARG A 177 32.68 2.69 4.24
N VAL A 178 33.63 2.53 3.31
CA VAL A 178 34.25 3.64 2.57
C VAL A 178 33.23 4.53 1.84
N ASN A 179 32.25 3.91 1.17
CA ASN A 179 31.28 4.64 0.35
C ASN A 179 30.30 5.48 1.19
N GLU A 180 29.86 4.96 2.34
CA GLU A 180 28.92 5.66 3.24
C GLU A 180 29.61 6.45 4.35
N ARG A 181 30.92 6.23 4.53
CA ARG A 181 31.75 6.79 5.60
C ARG A 181 31.10 6.59 6.97
N SER A 182 30.64 5.37 7.23
CA SER A 182 29.83 4.97 8.38
C SER A 182 30.21 3.56 8.84
N ASP A 183 29.85 3.23 10.08
CA ASP A 183 29.83 1.86 10.59
C ASP A 183 28.52 1.69 11.37
N PHE A 184 27.65 0.79 10.93
CA PHE A 184 26.41 0.45 11.63
C PHE A 184 26.48 -0.93 12.28
N GLY A 185 27.60 -1.63 12.13
CA GLY A 185 27.65 -3.07 12.30
C GLY A 185 27.45 -3.55 13.72
N MET A 186 26.89 -4.74 13.82
CA MET A 186 26.66 -5.44 15.09
C MET A 186 27.86 -6.28 15.54
N THR A 187 28.89 -6.38 14.72
CA THR A 187 30.15 -7.06 15.04
C THR A 187 31.33 -6.15 14.75
N GLU A 188 32.49 -6.48 15.31
CA GLU A 188 33.76 -5.98 14.81
C GLU A 188 34.08 -6.57 13.43
N PRO A 189 35.05 -5.99 12.68
CA PRO A 189 35.45 -6.49 11.36
C PRO A 189 35.92 -7.96 11.36
N ASP A 190 36.42 -8.45 12.49
CA ASP A 190 36.86 -9.84 12.68
C ASP A 190 35.71 -10.81 13.06
N GLY A 191 34.48 -10.30 13.19
CA GLY A 191 33.31 -11.08 13.58
C GLY A 191 33.03 -11.13 15.08
N THR A 192 33.88 -10.51 15.92
CA THR A 192 33.62 -10.42 17.37
C THR A 192 32.30 -9.71 17.62
N PRO A 193 31.36 -10.27 18.41
CA PRO A 193 30.09 -9.60 18.72
C PRO A 193 30.30 -8.25 19.41
N ARG A 194 29.56 -7.22 18.97
CA ARG A 194 29.38 -5.98 19.73
C ARG A 194 28.19 -6.12 20.68
N PRO A 195 28.01 -5.21 21.65
CA PRO A 195 26.88 -5.28 22.58
C PRO A 195 25.50 -5.34 21.90
N SER A 196 25.33 -4.73 20.73
CA SER A 196 24.08 -4.86 19.96
C SER A 196 23.81 -6.26 19.41
N ALA A 197 24.85 -7.04 19.07
CA ALA A 197 24.73 -8.45 18.71
C ALA A 197 24.45 -9.33 19.92
N GLU A 198 25.03 -9.03 21.07
CA GLU A 198 24.80 -9.81 22.30
C GLU A 198 23.33 -9.81 22.72
N LEU A 199 22.59 -8.73 22.45
CA LEU A 199 21.14 -8.65 22.65
C LEU A 199 20.37 -9.78 21.93
N LEU A 200 20.89 -10.32 20.82
CA LEU A 200 20.24 -11.42 20.11
C LEU A 200 20.17 -12.71 20.95
N LEU A 201 21.07 -12.89 21.92
CA LEU A 201 21.01 -14.03 22.86
C LEU A 201 19.74 -13.98 23.72
N THR A 202 19.25 -12.78 24.03
CA THR A 202 18.02 -12.57 24.79
C THR A 202 16.79 -12.55 23.88
N TYR A 203 16.82 -11.75 22.81
CA TYR A 203 15.61 -11.46 22.03
C TYR A 203 15.30 -12.48 20.93
N ALA A 204 16.30 -13.15 20.34
CA ALA A 204 16.04 -14.11 19.28
C ALA A 204 15.23 -15.33 19.76
N PRO A 205 15.48 -15.91 20.96
CA PRO A 205 14.61 -16.97 21.50
C PRO A 205 13.15 -16.52 21.68
N LEU A 206 12.93 -15.30 22.17
CA LEU A 206 11.59 -14.73 22.38
C LEU A 206 10.85 -14.52 21.06
N LEU A 207 11.54 -14.05 20.02
CA LEU A 207 10.95 -13.84 18.69
C LEU A 207 10.68 -15.15 17.94
N LYS A 208 11.49 -16.19 18.18
CA LYS A 208 11.32 -17.53 17.56
C LYS A 208 10.19 -18.35 18.19
N GLN A 209 9.76 -18.01 19.41
CA GLN A 209 8.59 -18.65 20.00
C GLN A 209 7.33 -18.24 19.22
N PRO A 210 6.43 -19.19 18.91
CA PRO A 210 5.12 -18.86 18.39
C PRO A 210 4.40 -17.88 19.33
N ARG A 211 3.85 -16.82 18.76
CA ARG A 211 3.14 -15.77 19.50
C ARG A 211 1.87 -15.44 18.74
N ASP A 212 0.76 -15.34 19.47
CA ASP A 212 -0.44 -14.73 18.92
C ASP A 212 -0.21 -13.25 18.69
N TYR A 213 -0.82 -12.71 17.64
CA TYR A 213 -0.80 -11.28 17.42
C TYR A 213 -1.60 -10.60 18.56
N PRO A 214 -1.03 -9.58 19.25
CA PRO A 214 -1.70 -8.90 20.35
C PRO A 214 -3.03 -8.31 19.87
N GLN A 215 -4.13 -8.84 20.38
CA GLN A 215 -5.44 -8.28 20.08
C GLN A 215 -5.52 -6.88 20.69
N GLY A 216 -6.00 -5.93 19.90
CA GLY A 216 -6.25 -4.58 20.38
C GLY A 216 -7.65 -4.49 20.96
N ASP A 217 -7.81 -3.67 22.00
CA ASP A 217 -9.09 -3.41 22.67
C ASP A 217 -9.37 -1.91 22.82
N LEU A 218 -8.36 -1.05 22.68
CA LEU A 218 -8.53 0.39 22.63
C LEU A 218 -8.78 0.85 21.18
N PRO A 219 -9.98 1.33 20.83
CA PRO A 219 -10.30 1.72 19.46
C PRO A 219 -9.46 2.91 18.97
N PHE A 220 -8.94 2.82 17.75
CA PHE A 220 -8.32 3.94 17.02
C PHE A 220 -8.87 4.02 15.59
N VAL A 221 -9.48 5.16 15.25
CA VAL A 221 -10.02 5.40 13.90
C VAL A 221 -8.89 5.82 12.97
N VAL A 222 -8.64 5.02 11.94
CA VAL A 222 -7.69 5.30 10.88
C VAL A 222 -8.34 6.20 9.84
N ASP A 223 -7.82 7.41 9.69
CA ASP A 223 -8.17 8.31 8.61
C ASP A 223 -6.93 8.99 8.02
N ARG A 224 -6.43 8.44 6.90
CA ARG A 224 -5.30 9.02 6.16
C ARG A 224 -5.62 10.37 5.51
N ASP A 225 -6.89 10.67 5.28
CA ASP A 225 -7.33 11.85 4.55
C ASP A 225 -7.59 13.04 5.48
N ALA A 226 -7.58 12.81 6.80
CA ALA A 226 -7.75 13.84 7.82
C ALA A 226 -6.61 14.86 7.86
N HIS A 227 -5.43 14.52 7.32
CA HIS A 227 -4.26 15.39 7.27
C HIS A 227 -3.45 15.14 5.99
N ALA A 228 -2.95 16.18 5.33
CA ALA A 228 -2.19 16.06 4.07
C ALA A 228 -0.94 15.13 4.15
N GLY A 229 -0.36 15.02 5.35
CA GLY A 229 0.76 14.12 5.67
C GLY A 229 0.41 12.62 5.72
N GLY A 230 -0.86 12.23 5.63
CA GLY A 230 -1.28 10.83 5.56
C GLY A 230 -0.81 9.98 6.74
N TYR A 231 -0.36 8.76 6.45
CA TYR A 231 0.10 7.84 7.50
C TYR A 231 1.38 8.28 8.20
N TRP A 232 2.26 9.05 7.54
CA TRP A 232 3.45 9.59 8.19
C TRP A 232 3.04 10.52 9.34
N TYR A 233 2.09 11.43 9.08
CA TYR A 233 1.60 12.33 10.11
C TYR A 233 0.98 11.55 11.27
N MET A 234 0.13 10.56 11.00
CA MET A 234 -0.43 9.70 12.04
C MET A 234 0.68 9.02 12.85
N ALA A 235 1.67 8.40 12.19
CA ALA A 235 2.72 7.64 12.84
C ALA A 235 3.57 8.45 13.83
N PHE A 236 3.81 9.73 13.54
CA PHE A 236 4.65 10.59 14.37
C PHE A 236 3.87 11.63 15.21
N ASN A 237 2.54 11.63 15.14
CA ASN A 237 1.67 12.54 15.91
C ASN A 237 0.53 11.76 16.57
N THR A 238 -0.68 11.80 16.00
CA THR A 238 -1.90 11.28 16.63
C THR A 238 -1.83 9.79 16.97
N GLY A 239 -1.24 8.98 16.09
CA GLY A 239 -1.03 7.55 16.30
C GLY A 239 0.03 7.24 17.35
N ARG A 240 1.16 7.98 17.34
CA ARG A 240 2.18 7.90 18.40
C ARG A 240 1.56 8.18 19.77
N ASP A 241 0.80 9.26 19.88
CA ASP A 241 0.19 9.68 21.15
C ASP A 241 -0.85 8.68 21.64
N ALA A 242 -1.69 8.15 20.75
CA ALA A 242 -2.64 7.08 21.09
C ALA A 242 -1.95 5.78 21.52
N TYR A 243 -0.83 5.42 20.87
CA TYR A 243 -0.08 4.23 21.24
C TYR A 243 0.64 4.41 22.58
N ARG A 244 1.15 5.61 22.88
CA ARG A 244 1.68 5.95 24.21
C ARG A 244 0.62 5.74 25.30
N GLU A 245 -0.58 6.29 25.11
CA GLU A 245 -1.70 6.13 26.06
C GLU A 245 -2.10 4.66 26.25
N ALA A 246 -2.14 3.89 25.15
CA ALA A 246 -2.40 2.45 25.22
C ALA A 246 -1.32 1.73 26.05
N ARG A 247 -0.05 2.01 25.81
CA ARG A 247 1.08 1.43 26.57
C ARG A 247 1.05 1.78 28.05
N GLU A 248 0.80 3.04 28.39
CA GLU A 248 0.74 3.53 29.79
C GLU A 248 -0.39 2.85 30.58
N THR A 249 -1.43 2.39 29.90
CA THR A 249 -2.56 1.67 30.51
C THR A 249 -2.47 0.14 30.37
N GLY A 250 -1.37 -0.39 29.81
CA GLY A 250 -1.19 -1.83 29.58
C GLY A 250 -2.13 -2.42 28.53
N ARG A 251 -2.65 -1.58 27.63
CA ARG A 251 -3.63 -1.93 26.58
C ARG A 251 -2.99 -1.87 25.19
N MET A 252 -3.75 -2.28 24.17
CA MET A 252 -3.28 -2.30 22.79
C MET A 252 -4.29 -1.67 21.84
N LEU A 253 -3.79 -0.94 20.84
CA LEU A 253 -4.67 -0.31 19.84
C LEU A 253 -5.32 -1.35 18.91
N ARG A 254 -6.62 -1.17 18.70
CA ARG A 254 -7.44 -1.78 17.65
C ARG A 254 -7.75 -0.75 16.58
N LEU A 255 -7.09 -0.89 15.43
CA LEU A 255 -7.27 0.02 14.30
C LEU A 255 -8.47 -0.42 13.45
N TYR A 256 -9.27 0.56 13.04
CA TYR A 256 -10.39 0.41 12.10
C TYR A 256 -10.66 1.73 11.40
N SER A 257 -11.35 1.72 10.27
CA SER A 257 -11.91 2.91 9.64
C SER A 257 -13.43 2.76 9.50
N ALA A 258 -14.09 3.76 8.93
CA ALA A 258 -15.52 3.65 8.60
C ALA A 258 -15.82 2.65 7.47
N GLY A 259 -14.80 2.16 6.75
CA GLY A 259 -14.92 1.08 5.76
C GLY A 259 -14.61 -0.31 6.33
N THR A 260 -14.17 -0.41 7.58
CA THR A 260 -13.82 -1.71 8.16
C THR A 260 -15.08 -2.55 8.37
N GLY A 261 -15.10 -3.76 7.80
CA GLY A 261 -16.22 -4.70 7.93
C GLY A 261 -17.44 -4.36 7.07
N THR A 262 -17.33 -3.39 6.17
CA THR A 262 -18.41 -3.02 5.25
C THR A 262 -18.30 -3.77 3.92
N THR A 263 -19.30 -3.56 3.08
CA THR A 263 -19.46 -4.11 1.74
C THR A 263 -19.72 -2.98 0.74
N SER A 264 -19.72 -3.30 -0.55
CA SER A 264 -20.13 -2.37 -1.61
C SER A 264 -21.58 -1.86 -1.45
N ALA A 265 -22.42 -2.53 -0.66
CA ALA A 265 -23.81 -2.13 -0.39
C ALA A 265 -24.01 -1.20 0.81
N ASP A 266 -23.06 -1.08 1.73
CA ASP A 266 -23.24 -0.29 2.96
C ASP A 266 -22.03 0.57 3.34
N THR A 267 -20.90 0.45 2.64
CA THR A 267 -19.74 1.31 2.87
C THR A 267 -20.09 2.79 2.72
N PRO A 268 -19.55 3.70 3.56
CA PRO A 268 -19.86 5.12 3.47
C PRO A 268 -19.56 5.69 2.07
N LEU A 269 -20.50 6.48 1.53
CA LEU A 269 -20.34 7.19 0.26
C LEU A 269 -19.53 8.48 0.45
N LEU A 270 -18.27 8.30 0.85
CA LEU A 270 -17.25 9.35 0.90
C LEU A 270 -16.26 9.15 -0.23
N ALA A 271 -15.84 10.23 -0.85
CA ALA A 271 -14.72 10.25 -1.77
C ALA A 271 -13.40 10.48 -1.02
N VAL A 272 -12.30 10.15 -1.70
CA VAL A 272 -10.94 10.44 -1.22
C VAL A 272 -10.81 11.94 -0.87
N GLY A 273 -10.23 12.24 0.29
CA GLY A 273 -10.13 13.59 0.84
C GLY A 273 -11.29 13.99 1.74
N ASN A 274 -12.12 13.04 2.16
CA ASN A 274 -13.27 13.27 3.05
C ASN A 274 -14.33 14.24 2.49
N VAL A 275 -14.50 14.25 1.17
CA VAL A 275 -15.54 15.01 0.47
C VAL A 275 -16.69 14.09 0.04
N SER A 276 -17.85 14.67 -0.26
CA SER A 276 -19.02 13.90 -0.73
C SER A 276 -18.71 13.13 -2.01
N ALA A 277 -19.15 11.87 -2.09
CA ALA A 277 -19.08 11.11 -3.34
C ALA A 277 -20.06 11.69 -4.37
N THR A 278 -19.56 11.96 -5.57
CA THR A 278 -20.34 12.55 -6.69
C THR A 278 -20.57 11.57 -7.83
N GLY A 279 -20.07 10.34 -7.72
CA GLY A 279 -20.02 9.35 -8.80
C GLY A 279 -18.92 9.62 -9.84
N LYS A 280 -18.27 10.79 -9.78
CA LYS A 280 -17.15 11.16 -10.67
C LYS A 280 -15.80 11.22 -9.95
N ASN A 281 -15.82 11.33 -8.63
CA ASN A 281 -14.63 11.30 -7.78
C ASN A 281 -14.42 9.90 -7.19
N PRO A 282 -13.17 9.50 -6.92
CA PRO A 282 -12.88 8.14 -6.47
C PRO A 282 -13.45 7.92 -5.06
N PRO A 283 -14.27 6.88 -4.84
CA PRO A 283 -14.73 6.54 -3.50
C PRO A 283 -13.55 6.10 -2.61
N LYS A 284 -13.62 6.46 -1.33
CA LYS A 284 -12.54 6.22 -0.37
C LYS A 284 -12.33 4.73 -0.10
N TYR A 285 -13.43 4.02 0.15
CA TYR A 285 -13.43 2.64 0.64
C TYR A 285 -13.67 1.57 -0.45
N LEU A 286 -13.80 1.98 -1.72
CA LEU A 286 -13.91 1.09 -2.87
C LEU A 286 -12.79 1.41 -3.86
N ASN A 287 -12.10 0.38 -4.35
CA ASN A 287 -11.09 0.53 -5.40
C ASN A 287 -10.76 -0.80 -6.03
N ALA A 288 -10.46 -0.77 -7.32
CA ALA A 288 -10.03 -1.92 -8.08
C ALA A 288 -8.84 -1.58 -8.96
N GLU A 289 -7.98 -2.57 -9.19
CA GLU A 289 -6.97 -2.56 -10.24
C GLU A 289 -7.21 -3.72 -11.21
N PHE A 290 -6.84 -3.55 -12.48
CA PHE A 290 -6.75 -4.67 -13.41
C PHE A 290 -5.43 -5.42 -13.18
N ASN A 291 -5.50 -6.67 -12.75
CA ASN A 291 -4.33 -7.56 -12.73
C ASN A 291 -4.00 -8.05 -14.14
N ARG A 292 -5.05 -8.33 -14.92
CA ARG A 292 -5.01 -8.79 -16.30
C ARG A 292 -6.20 -8.22 -17.07
N ALA A 293 -5.97 -7.79 -18.30
CA ALA A 293 -7.04 -7.44 -19.23
C ALA A 293 -6.60 -7.80 -20.64
N GLU A 294 -7.32 -8.70 -21.28
CA GLU A 294 -6.95 -9.21 -22.59
C GLU A 294 -8.15 -9.24 -23.53
N ILE A 295 -7.87 -9.05 -24.82
CA ILE A 295 -8.84 -9.16 -25.91
C ILE A 295 -8.45 -10.30 -26.84
N ARG A 296 -9.44 -11.05 -27.34
CA ARG A 296 -9.22 -12.14 -28.28
C ARG A 296 -9.04 -11.61 -29.69
N LEU A 297 -7.98 -12.04 -30.36
CA LEU A 297 -7.69 -11.73 -31.77
C LEU A 297 -8.43 -12.70 -32.71
N ALA A 298 -8.47 -12.36 -34.01
CA ALA A 298 -9.11 -13.18 -35.03
C ALA A 298 -8.53 -14.61 -35.15
N ASP A 299 -7.25 -14.79 -34.78
CA ASP A 299 -6.57 -16.09 -34.76
C ASP A 299 -6.73 -16.87 -33.44
N GLY A 300 -7.53 -16.34 -32.50
CA GLY A 300 -7.79 -16.94 -31.20
C GLY A 300 -6.75 -16.64 -30.11
N ARG A 301 -5.65 -15.94 -30.42
CA ARG A 301 -4.68 -15.50 -29.41
C ARG A 301 -5.24 -14.38 -28.54
N TRP A 302 -4.67 -14.23 -27.34
CA TRP A 302 -5.01 -13.16 -26.41
C TRP A 302 -3.97 -12.03 -26.48
N HIS A 303 -4.46 -10.80 -26.59
CA HIS A 303 -3.66 -9.58 -26.64
C HIS A 303 -3.82 -8.79 -25.33
N ASP A 304 -2.71 -8.41 -24.71
CA ASP A 304 -2.68 -7.69 -23.43
C ASP A 304 -3.01 -6.19 -23.60
N LEU A 305 -4.21 -5.81 -23.15
CA LEU A 305 -4.72 -4.44 -23.20
C LEU A 305 -4.02 -3.50 -22.22
N LEU A 306 -3.39 -4.03 -21.15
CA LEU A 306 -2.66 -3.21 -20.18
C LEU A 306 -1.29 -2.79 -20.74
N ALA A 307 -0.68 -3.63 -21.59
CA ALA A 307 0.56 -3.32 -22.26
C ALA A 307 0.35 -2.48 -23.53
N GLN A 308 -0.68 -2.82 -24.32
CA GLN A 308 -0.93 -2.20 -25.62
C GLN A 308 -2.44 -1.93 -25.79
N PRO A 309 -2.92 -0.74 -25.39
CA PRO A 309 -4.35 -0.42 -25.37
C PRO A 309 -4.91 0.00 -26.74
N ALA A 310 -4.17 -0.23 -27.83
CA ALA A 310 -4.62 0.04 -29.19
C ALA A 310 -4.33 -1.17 -30.06
N LEU A 311 -5.34 -1.62 -30.80
CA LEU A 311 -5.22 -2.74 -31.72
C LEU A 311 -6.16 -2.56 -32.91
N SER A 312 -5.92 -3.39 -33.92
CA SER A 312 -6.82 -3.49 -35.07
C SER A 312 -7.51 -4.84 -35.09
N LEU A 313 -8.76 -4.87 -35.55
CA LEU A 313 -9.55 -6.09 -35.72
C LEU A 313 -10.41 -5.97 -37.00
N PRO A 314 -10.70 -7.08 -37.69
CA PRO A 314 -11.56 -7.05 -38.88
C PRO A 314 -12.97 -6.57 -38.58
N VAL A 315 -13.60 -5.85 -39.51
CA VAL A 315 -15.04 -5.52 -39.43
C VAL A 315 -15.87 -6.80 -39.23
N GLY A 316 -16.82 -6.77 -38.31
CA GLY A 316 -17.68 -7.90 -37.96
C GLY A 316 -17.05 -8.92 -37.00
N ALA A 317 -15.77 -8.76 -36.63
CA ALA A 317 -15.16 -9.62 -35.61
C ALA A 317 -15.84 -9.40 -34.24
N ALA A 318 -16.08 -10.48 -33.50
CA ALA A 318 -16.60 -10.39 -32.14
C ALA A 318 -15.54 -9.77 -31.20
N ILE A 319 -15.95 -8.76 -30.44
CA ILE A 319 -15.12 -8.14 -29.40
C ILE A 319 -15.30 -8.97 -28.14
N VAL A 320 -14.32 -9.83 -27.84
CA VAL A 320 -14.35 -10.69 -26.66
C VAL A 320 -13.17 -10.36 -25.76
N VAL A 321 -13.45 -9.99 -24.51
CA VAL A 321 -12.44 -9.68 -23.50
C VAL A 321 -12.49 -10.65 -22.34
N ARG A 322 -11.38 -10.81 -21.64
CA ARG A 322 -11.34 -11.43 -20.30
C ARG A 322 -10.53 -10.53 -19.38
N VAL A 323 -11.00 -10.39 -18.15
CA VAL A 323 -10.37 -9.49 -17.17
C VAL A 323 -10.26 -10.17 -15.81
N GLU A 324 -9.20 -9.81 -15.09
CA GLU A 324 -8.98 -10.17 -13.70
C GLU A 324 -8.72 -8.88 -12.92
N LEU A 325 -9.48 -8.68 -11.85
CA LEU A 325 -9.41 -7.48 -11.01
C LEU A 325 -9.08 -7.84 -9.57
N GLY A 326 -8.37 -6.93 -8.90
CA GLY A 326 -8.02 -7.05 -7.49
C GLY A 326 -8.69 -5.98 -6.63
N ASN A 327 -9.23 -6.38 -5.47
CA ASN A 327 -9.80 -5.43 -4.51
C ASN A 327 -8.71 -4.74 -3.70
N LEU A 328 -8.55 -3.43 -3.88
CA LEU A 328 -7.50 -2.63 -3.23
C LEU A 328 -7.95 -1.90 -1.96
N GLN A 329 -9.23 -1.97 -1.58
CA GLN A 329 -9.77 -1.23 -0.43
C GLN A 329 -10.58 -2.12 0.51
N GLU A 330 -11.05 -1.54 1.61
CA GLU A 330 -11.59 -2.28 2.75
C GLU A 330 -12.92 -2.97 2.48
N ALA A 331 -13.82 -2.33 1.74
CA ALA A 331 -15.15 -2.86 1.52
C ALA A 331 -15.10 -4.11 0.64
N ALA A 332 -15.76 -5.19 1.08
CA ALA A 332 -15.95 -6.38 0.27
C ALA A 332 -16.90 -6.08 -0.90
N TRP A 333 -16.59 -6.59 -2.09
CA TRP A 333 -17.47 -6.47 -3.24
C TRP A 333 -18.52 -7.58 -3.21
N LEU A 334 -19.79 -7.23 -3.44
CA LEU A 334 -20.88 -8.19 -3.48
C LEU A 334 -21.18 -8.63 -4.91
N ALA A 335 -21.31 -9.94 -5.12
CA ALA A 335 -21.77 -10.50 -6.38
C ALA A 335 -23.30 -10.56 -6.44
N PRO A 336 -23.91 -10.26 -7.61
CA PRO A 336 -25.34 -10.44 -7.81
C PRO A 336 -25.79 -11.89 -7.56
N GLN A 337 -26.94 -12.07 -6.90
CA GLN A 337 -27.56 -13.39 -6.64
C GLN A 337 -28.89 -13.56 -7.42
N GLY A 338 -29.04 -12.83 -8.52
CA GLY A 338 -30.29 -12.73 -9.29
C GLY A 338 -30.43 -11.36 -9.93
N GLU A 339 -31.59 -10.72 -9.71
CA GLU A 339 -31.79 -9.31 -10.09
C GLU A 339 -30.79 -8.41 -9.37
N LEU A 340 -30.29 -7.39 -10.07
CA LEU A 340 -29.31 -6.44 -9.52
C LEU A 340 -29.91 -5.63 -8.37
N ARG A 341 -29.28 -5.73 -7.20
CA ARG A 341 -29.61 -4.95 -6.01
C ARG A 341 -28.60 -3.83 -5.83
N THR A 342 -29.00 -2.79 -5.09
CA THR A 342 -28.10 -1.69 -4.74
C THR A 342 -26.84 -2.22 -4.07
N GLY A 343 -25.67 -1.85 -4.62
CA GLY A 343 -24.37 -2.28 -4.12
C GLY A 343 -23.83 -3.59 -4.71
N ASP A 344 -24.62 -4.35 -5.47
CA ASP A 344 -24.07 -5.45 -6.27
C ASP A 344 -23.04 -4.88 -7.25
N VAL A 345 -21.91 -5.56 -7.42
CA VAL A 345 -20.81 -5.10 -8.26
C VAL A 345 -20.92 -5.69 -9.66
N VAL A 346 -20.75 -4.82 -10.65
CA VAL A 346 -20.77 -5.17 -12.07
C VAL A 346 -19.56 -4.55 -12.79
N LEU A 347 -19.13 -5.18 -13.87
CA LEU A 347 -18.23 -4.57 -14.83
C LEU A 347 -19.07 -3.80 -15.86
N MET A 348 -18.81 -2.50 -15.97
CA MET A 348 -19.39 -1.65 -16.99
C MET A 348 -18.48 -1.64 -18.23
N ALA A 349 -19.07 -1.73 -19.41
CA ALA A 349 -18.44 -1.34 -20.67
C ALA A 349 -19.15 -0.10 -21.20
N ASP A 350 -18.41 1.00 -21.30
CA ASP A 350 -18.95 2.31 -21.55
C ASP A 350 -20.05 2.63 -20.51
N ASP A 351 -21.31 2.76 -20.92
CA ASP A 351 -22.44 3.05 -20.03
C ASP A 351 -23.38 1.83 -19.80
N ALA A 352 -22.97 0.63 -20.23
CA ALA A 352 -23.76 -0.59 -20.13
C ALA A 352 -23.12 -1.64 -19.21
N VAL A 353 -23.95 -2.46 -18.57
CA VAL A 353 -23.49 -3.63 -17.81
C VAL A 353 -22.94 -4.66 -18.79
N ALA A 354 -21.63 -4.92 -18.72
CA ALA A 354 -20.95 -5.90 -19.56
C ALA A 354 -20.94 -7.29 -18.92
N ALA A 355 -20.71 -7.36 -17.62
CA ALA A 355 -20.74 -8.61 -16.87
C ALA A 355 -21.05 -8.40 -15.39
N HIS A 356 -21.62 -9.43 -14.77
CA HIS A 356 -21.84 -9.50 -13.33
C HIS A 356 -20.59 -10.01 -12.63
N LEU A 357 -20.30 -9.50 -11.42
CA LEU A 357 -19.24 -10.05 -10.59
C LEU A 357 -19.57 -11.52 -10.26
N PRO A 358 -18.66 -12.48 -10.47
CA PRO A 358 -18.98 -13.91 -10.34
C PRO A 358 -19.02 -14.39 -8.89
N GLN A 359 -18.34 -13.71 -7.97
CA GLN A 359 -18.27 -14.10 -6.55
C GLN A 359 -17.93 -12.88 -5.68
N ASP A 360 -18.37 -12.92 -4.42
CA ASP A 360 -17.99 -11.91 -3.44
C ASP A 360 -16.46 -11.82 -3.35
N THR A 361 -15.93 -10.60 -3.36
CA THR A 361 -14.49 -10.36 -3.42
C THR A 361 -14.04 -9.53 -2.22
N PRO A 362 -13.51 -10.18 -1.15
CA PRO A 362 -13.04 -9.47 0.03
C PRO A 362 -11.80 -8.62 -0.28
N ARG A 363 -11.42 -7.76 0.66
CA ARG A 363 -10.20 -6.94 0.58
C ARG A 363 -8.98 -7.79 0.18
N PHE A 364 -8.24 -7.32 -0.82
CA PHE A 364 -7.04 -7.96 -1.39
C PHE A 364 -7.25 -9.30 -2.10
N ALA A 365 -8.47 -9.79 -2.24
CA ALA A 365 -8.77 -10.90 -3.12
C ALA A 365 -8.82 -10.45 -4.59
N ASP A 366 -8.61 -11.42 -5.48
CA ASP A 366 -8.74 -11.27 -6.91
C ASP A 366 -10.00 -11.97 -7.41
N VAL A 367 -10.52 -11.49 -8.53
CA VAL A 367 -11.69 -12.05 -9.21
C VAL A 367 -11.47 -12.04 -10.71
N ALA A 368 -11.68 -13.19 -11.34
CA ALA A 368 -11.59 -13.35 -12.79
C ALA A 368 -12.99 -13.42 -13.38
N PHE A 369 -13.26 -12.58 -14.36
CA PHE A 369 -14.47 -12.66 -15.17
C PHE A 369 -14.28 -13.71 -16.26
N ALA A 370 -15.36 -14.41 -16.60
CA ALA A 370 -15.41 -15.24 -17.80
C ALA A 370 -15.24 -14.38 -19.07
N GLU A 371 -15.20 -15.01 -20.25
CA GLU A 371 -15.19 -14.27 -21.51
C GLU A 371 -16.43 -13.37 -21.63
N ILE A 372 -16.20 -12.08 -21.93
CA ILE A 372 -17.22 -11.04 -22.01
C ILE A 372 -17.31 -10.59 -23.46
N ALA A 373 -18.48 -10.74 -24.06
CA ALA A 373 -18.76 -10.22 -25.39
C ALA A 373 -19.23 -8.75 -25.30
N LEU A 374 -18.57 -7.86 -26.05
CA LEU A 374 -18.85 -6.42 -26.08
C LEU A 374 -19.48 -5.96 -27.41
N GLY A 375 -19.99 -6.93 -28.18
CA GLY A 375 -20.54 -6.74 -29.52
C GLY A 375 -19.52 -7.06 -30.62
N GLU A 376 -19.68 -6.44 -31.78
CA GLU A 376 -18.84 -6.64 -32.96
C GLU A 376 -18.10 -5.36 -33.36
N VAL A 377 -17.01 -5.53 -34.10
CA VAL A 377 -16.23 -4.42 -34.66
C VAL A 377 -17.03 -3.75 -35.78
N ALA A 378 -17.43 -2.50 -35.55
CA ALA A 378 -18.02 -1.65 -36.57
C ALA A 378 -16.91 -0.96 -37.39
N ALA A 379 -17.25 -0.48 -38.60
CA ALA A 379 -16.34 0.30 -39.42
C ALA A 379 -15.81 1.55 -38.68
N GLY A 380 -14.54 1.89 -38.91
CA GLY A 380 -13.89 3.04 -38.28
C GLY A 380 -13.14 2.69 -36.99
N SER A 381 -12.97 3.67 -36.11
CA SER A 381 -12.25 3.50 -34.83
C SER A 381 -13.23 3.66 -33.67
N ARG A 382 -13.23 2.70 -32.74
CA ARG A 382 -14.03 2.73 -31.51
C ARG A 382 -13.12 2.72 -30.29
N SER A 383 -13.38 3.64 -29.35
CA SER A 383 -12.83 3.56 -27.99
C SER A 383 -13.81 2.81 -27.11
N VAL A 384 -13.32 1.88 -26.30
CA VAL A 384 -14.10 1.12 -25.31
C VAL A 384 -13.50 1.37 -23.95
N SER A 385 -14.34 1.60 -22.95
CA SER A 385 -13.91 1.76 -21.57
C SER A 385 -14.51 0.72 -20.64
N LEU A 386 -13.69 0.15 -19.74
CA LEU A 386 -14.08 -0.82 -18.73
C LEU A 386 -13.83 -0.25 -17.33
N GLN A 387 -14.83 -0.36 -16.45
CA GLN A 387 -14.72 0.06 -15.05
C GLN A 387 -15.73 -0.68 -14.18
N LEU A 388 -15.39 -0.91 -12.90
CA LEU A 388 -16.36 -1.46 -11.95
C LEU A 388 -17.36 -0.41 -11.47
N MET A 389 -18.58 -0.86 -11.19
CA MET A 389 -19.61 -0.06 -10.55
C MET A 389 -20.25 -0.85 -9.41
N ALA A 390 -20.39 -0.20 -8.26
CA ALA A 390 -21.32 -0.64 -7.23
C ALA A 390 -22.70 -0.13 -7.66
N TRP A 391 -23.59 -1.06 -8.04
CA TRP A 391 -24.85 -0.76 -8.71
C TRP A 391 -25.68 0.25 -7.93
N GLN A 392 -26.19 1.27 -8.63
CA GLN A 392 -26.93 2.41 -8.06
C GLN A 392 -26.21 3.18 -6.94
N ARG A 393 -24.89 3.02 -6.80
CA ARG A 393 -24.08 3.73 -5.80
C ARG A 393 -22.99 4.59 -6.43
N THR A 394 -21.96 3.98 -7.01
CA THR A 394 -20.83 4.72 -7.58
C THR A 394 -19.97 3.83 -8.48
N ALA A 395 -19.38 4.41 -9.53
CA ALA A 395 -18.26 3.81 -10.23
C ALA A 395 -17.00 3.86 -9.37
N PHE A 396 -16.09 2.90 -9.51
CA PHE A 396 -14.86 2.84 -8.72
C PHE A 396 -13.72 2.08 -9.43
N GLY A 397 -12.51 2.25 -8.90
CA GLY A 397 -11.32 1.59 -9.43
C GLY A 397 -10.79 2.18 -10.73
N GLN A 398 -9.74 1.55 -11.26
CA GLN A 398 -9.12 1.88 -12.52
C GLN A 398 -10.15 1.85 -13.66
N LYS A 399 -10.15 2.90 -14.49
CA LYS A 399 -10.86 2.92 -15.77
C LYS A 399 -9.87 2.52 -16.86
N LEU A 400 -10.05 1.34 -17.45
CA LEU A 400 -9.25 0.89 -18.58
C LEU A 400 -9.92 1.37 -19.87
N THR A 401 -9.18 2.10 -20.71
CA THR A 401 -9.67 2.53 -22.02
C THR A 401 -8.76 1.93 -23.09
N PHE A 402 -9.35 1.31 -24.11
CA PHE A 402 -8.63 0.78 -25.26
C PHE A 402 -9.33 1.12 -26.57
N THR A 403 -8.56 1.20 -27.66
CA THR A 403 -9.04 1.58 -28.99
C THR A 403 -8.96 0.41 -29.94
N ILE A 404 -10.08 0.10 -30.59
CA ILE A 404 -10.18 -0.85 -31.69
C ILE A 404 -10.28 -0.07 -32.99
N LYS A 405 -9.38 -0.33 -33.92
CA LYS A 405 -9.44 0.17 -35.30
C LYS A 405 -9.95 -0.94 -36.21
N ALA A 406 -10.97 -0.65 -37.00
CA ALA A 406 -11.43 -1.56 -38.03
C ALA A 406 -10.36 -1.71 -39.12
N GLU A 407 -10.09 -2.95 -39.48
CA GLU A 407 -9.32 -3.35 -40.68
C GLU A 407 -10.23 -3.91 -41.77
#